data_AF-A0A3A9FAS0-F1
#
_entry.id   AF-A0A3A9FAS0-F1
#
_cell.length_a   1.000
_cell.length_b   1.000
_cell.length_c   1.000
_cell.angle_alpha   90.00
_cell.angle_beta   90.00
_cell.angle_gamma   90.00
#
_symmetry.space_group_name_H-M   'P 1'
#
loop_
_entity.id
_entity.type
_entity.pdbx_description
1 polymer ?
#
loop_
_entity_poly.entity_id
_entity_poly.type
_entity_poly.pdbx_seq_one_letter_code
_entity_poly.pdbx_strand_id
1 'polypeptide(L)'
;MPEMMMNFLQLLLLCVWLIFMPTLIGTNVSIRTKKYKDSFALAYISGLAFILAVFWVIALPMILLKARLTWLSLFWGTMIVICGLLSFLYNRKDIQQHLAANRKEWGKIAVENPIVCFLFLILFSILLWGQFTYFQPGVDNYIFVQTASDAYFNDSLLWNNPLTGLEEVGWDSYWQQVFSPIALFFSMLGRLSFTHPTIIIHTCFSFFFALACFSVYYVIGLYVLHNDKKFILKYLIVVSFFLLFGYYTSFPNITFAFLLAPWTGKSIFVCILFPLYLYAFWNYEEDRKELIFLFLSICTILAILTVYAGGILFIILFSVLTSLLGRKERWRKQWKLGIAFLFFCLLSLSPVYERKKALLGKENSYGISQDVIDLGDYMTLIKEEPLIIAPNELLPYIRQYKGKVKLLYGNRETSKGRYSEIYDTMEMDYPDIHKLGQTAVENKVDIIIFNTDKHRFSSSPGEYGYDFGGNFGSYDFYIRR
;
A
#
# COMPACT_ATOMS: atom_id res chain seq x y z
N MET A 1 -11.71 -21.98 -10.11
CA MET A 1 -12.36 -20.79 -10.71
C MET A 1 -11.39 -20.27 -11.76
N PRO A 2 -11.83 -19.92 -12.97
CA PRO A 2 -10.90 -19.50 -14.03
C PRO A 2 -10.16 -18.25 -13.56
N GLU A 3 -8.86 -18.17 -13.87
CA GLU A 3 -7.95 -17.08 -13.53
C GLU A 3 -8.70 -15.74 -13.52
N MET A 4 -8.85 -15.14 -12.33
CA MET A 4 -9.41 -13.80 -12.19
C MET A 4 -8.41 -12.78 -12.73
N MET A 5 -8.28 -12.71 -14.06
CA MET A 5 -7.93 -11.47 -14.71
C MET A 5 -8.94 -10.44 -14.24
N MET A 6 -8.44 -9.36 -13.65
CA MET A 6 -9.29 -8.23 -13.26
C MET A 6 -10.14 -7.84 -14.47
N ASN A 7 -11.45 -7.98 -14.34
CA ASN A 7 -12.34 -7.64 -15.44
C ASN A 7 -12.43 -6.11 -15.56
N PHE A 8 -12.87 -5.64 -16.74
CA PHE A 8 -12.94 -4.21 -17.02
C PHE A 8 -13.79 -3.44 -16.00
N LEU A 9 -14.85 -4.06 -15.46
CA LEU A 9 -15.74 -3.45 -14.48
C LEU A 9 -15.02 -3.20 -13.14
N GLN A 10 -14.26 -4.18 -12.65
CA GLN A 10 -13.46 -4.06 -11.43
C GLN A 10 -12.46 -2.91 -11.52
N LEU A 11 -11.75 -2.80 -12.65
CA LEU A 11 -10.84 -1.68 -12.91
C LEU A 11 -11.57 -0.34 -12.96
N LEU A 12 -12.74 -0.29 -13.60
CA LEU A 12 -13.55 0.92 -13.66
C LEU A 12 -14.01 1.37 -12.27
N LEU A 13 -14.43 0.44 -11.40
CA LEU A 13 -14.77 0.74 -10.01
C LEU A 13 -13.57 1.28 -9.23
N LEU A 14 -12.37 0.71 -9.41
CA LEU A 14 -11.16 1.26 -8.80
C LEU A 14 -10.87 2.68 -9.29
N CYS A 15 -11.01 2.95 -10.59
CA CYS A 15 -10.87 4.30 -11.15
C CYS A 15 -11.91 5.28 -10.59
N VAL A 16 -13.13 4.82 -10.29
CA VAL A 16 -14.15 5.66 -9.63
C VAL A 16 -13.65 6.10 -8.25
N TRP A 17 -13.18 5.18 -7.42
CA TRP A 17 -12.75 5.48 -6.05
C TRP A 17 -11.40 6.20 -5.97
N LEU A 18 -10.47 5.90 -6.88
CA LEU A 18 -9.08 6.39 -6.82
C LEU A 18 -8.76 7.51 -7.79
N ILE A 19 -9.62 7.85 -8.76
CA ILE A 19 -9.41 8.98 -9.69
C ILE A 19 -10.61 9.92 -9.69
N PHE A 20 -11.80 9.41 -10.03
CA PHE A 20 -12.98 10.24 -10.23
C PHE A 20 -13.45 10.93 -8.95
N MET A 21 -13.72 10.17 -7.88
CA MET A 21 -14.18 10.73 -6.60
C MET A 21 -13.15 11.72 -5.98
N PRO A 22 -11.84 11.41 -5.92
CA PRO A 22 -10.85 12.37 -5.45
C PRO A 22 -10.89 13.66 -6.27
N THR A 23 -10.86 13.55 -7.60
CA THR A 23 -10.88 14.72 -8.48
C THR A 23 -12.13 15.57 -8.23
N LEU A 24 -13.31 14.93 -8.15
CA LEU A 24 -14.58 15.60 -7.94
C LEU A 24 -14.60 16.34 -6.60
N ILE A 25 -14.17 15.71 -5.51
CA ILE A 25 -14.14 16.34 -4.18
C ILE A 25 -13.12 17.49 -4.15
N GLY A 26 -11.91 17.29 -4.68
CA GLY A 26 -10.85 18.28 -4.63
C GLY A 26 -11.01 19.47 -5.58
N THR A 27 -11.97 19.43 -6.53
CA THR A 27 -12.36 20.64 -7.27
C THR A 27 -12.75 21.78 -6.34
N ASN A 28 -13.33 21.49 -5.17
CA ASN A 28 -13.61 22.49 -4.13
C ASN A 28 -12.37 23.29 -3.72
N VAL A 29 -11.21 22.65 -3.65
CA VAL A 29 -9.94 23.27 -3.25
C VAL A 29 -9.35 24.03 -4.44
N SER A 30 -9.32 23.41 -5.62
CA SER A 30 -8.77 24.04 -6.82
C SER A 30 -9.51 25.32 -7.20
N ILE A 31 -10.85 25.26 -7.32
CA ILE A 31 -11.70 26.40 -7.73
C ILE A 31 -11.55 27.59 -6.80
N ARG A 32 -11.37 27.33 -5.50
CA ARG A 32 -11.20 28.39 -4.52
C ARG A 32 -9.80 29.00 -4.62
N THR A 33 -8.79 28.28 -5.11
CA THR A 33 -7.39 28.74 -5.19
C THR A 33 -7.23 29.75 -6.33
N LYS A 34 -7.00 31.04 -6.01
CA LYS A 34 -6.95 32.13 -7.00
C LYS A 34 -5.85 31.94 -8.06
N LYS A 35 -4.68 31.43 -7.66
CA LYS A 35 -3.48 31.37 -8.51
C LYS A 35 -3.48 30.23 -9.53
N TYR A 36 -4.11 29.10 -9.19
CA TYR A 36 -4.16 27.89 -10.01
C TYR A 36 -5.57 27.34 -10.08
N LYS A 37 -6.55 28.25 -10.25
CA LYS A 37 -7.98 27.93 -10.21
C LYS A 37 -8.24 26.68 -11.02
N ASP A 38 -7.77 26.65 -12.27
CA ASP A 38 -8.06 25.63 -13.26
C ASP A 38 -7.21 24.33 -13.18
N SER A 39 -6.41 24.10 -12.14
CA SER A 39 -5.49 22.93 -12.12
C SER A 39 -6.18 21.60 -11.80
N PHE A 40 -6.28 20.70 -12.78
CA PHE A 40 -6.82 19.34 -12.58
C PHE A 40 -5.99 18.51 -11.60
N ALA A 41 -4.66 18.61 -11.68
CA ALA A 41 -3.76 17.88 -10.78
C ALA A 41 -3.93 18.33 -9.32
N LEU A 42 -4.12 19.64 -9.09
CA LEU A 42 -4.37 20.16 -7.74
C LEU A 42 -5.70 19.63 -7.18
N ALA A 43 -6.75 19.58 -8.01
CA ALA A 43 -8.02 18.98 -7.64
C ALA A 43 -7.86 17.49 -7.28
N TYR A 44 -7.18 16.71 -8.14
CA TYR A 44 -6.98 15.29 -7.89
C TYR A 44 -6.28 15.00 -6.56
N ILE A 45 -5.13 15.64 -6.31
CA ILE A 45 -4.31 15.33 -5.13
C ILE A 45 -4.96 15.82 -3.85
N SER A 46 -5.56 17.01 -3.87
CA SER A 46 -6.23 17.55 -2.67
C SER A 46 -7.42 16.69 -2.27
N GLY A 47 -8.18 16.18 -3.24
CA GLY A 47 -9.23 15.22 -2.98
C GLY A 47 -8.72 13.84 -2.58
N LEU A 48 -7.59 13.38 -3.12
CA LEU A 48 -6.97 12.13 -2.69
C LEU A 48 -6.57 12.22 -1.22
N ALA A 49 -5.89 13.30 -0.83
CA ALA A 49 -5.58 13.58 0.57
C ALA A 49 -6.85 13.61 1.44
N PHE A 50 -7.93 14.27 0.98
CA PHE A 50 -9.19 14.30 1.72
C PHE A 50 -9.79 12.90 1.92
N ILE A 51 -9.89 12.11 0.86
CA ILE A 51 -10.48 10.77 0.87
C ILE A 51 -9.70 9.83 1.81
N LEU A 52 -8.36 9.92 1.76
CA LEU A 52 -7.52 9.25 2.74
C LEU A 52 -7.86 9.78 4.13
N ALA A 53 -7.88 11.09 4.39
CA ALA A 53 -8.13 11.60 5.74
C ALA A 53 -9.45 11.08 6.36
N VAL A 54 -10.52 11.04 5.55
CA VAL A 54 -11.80 10.47 5.93
C VAL A 54 -11.71 8.99 6.27
N PHE A 55 -10.95 8.19 5.51
CA PHE A 55 -10.75 6.77 5.83
C PHE A 55 -10.10 6.59 7.21
N TRP A 56 -9.07 7.37 7.53
CA TRP A 56 -8.32 7.20 8.77
C TRP A 56 -9.15 7.60 9.99
N VAL A 57 -9.92 8.69 9.87
CA VAL A 57 -10.84 9.15 10.93
C VAL A 57 -11.93 8.12 11.21
N ILE A 58 -12.40 7.40 10.19
CA ILE A 58 -13.44 6.35 10.34
C ILE A 58 -12.82 5.03 10.82
N ALA A 59 -11.69 4.62 10.23
CA ALA A 59 -11.06 3.33 10.50
C ALA A 59 -10.63 3.20 11.96
N LEU A 60 -10.02 4.24 12.55
CA LEU A 60 -9.50 4.17 13.93
C LEU A 60 -10.60 3.81 14.97
N PRO A 61 -11.73 4.53 15.08
CA PRO A 61 -12.82 4.13 15.96
C PRO A 61 -13.39 2.75 15.64
N MET A 62 -13.55 2.42 14.35
CA MET A 62 -14.13 1.13 13.95
C MET A 62 -13.22 -0.05 14.29
N ILE A 63 -11.92 0.15 14.20
CA ILE A 63 -10.92 -0.77 14.74
C ILE A 63 -11.15 -0.87 16.25
N LEU A 64 -11.09 0.21 17.03
CA LEU A 64 -11.26 0.10 18.49
C LEU A 64 -12.59 -0.56 18.93
N LEU A 65 -13.66 -0.41 18.15
CA LEU A 65 -14.98 -1.02 18.38
C LEU A 65 -15.11 -2.46 17.88
N LYS A 66 -14.04 -3.05 17.35
CA LYS A 66 -14.05 -4.38 16.74
C LYS A 66 -15.11 -4.56 15.65
N ALA A 67 -15.35 -3.52 14.86
CA ALA A 67 -16.30 -3.55 13.77
C ALA A 67 -15.84 -4.49 12.63
N ARG A 68 -16.76 -4.77 11.70
CA ARG A 68 -16.49 -5.55 10.50
C ARG A 68 -16.00 -4.68 9.35
N LEU A 69 -15.21 -5.25 8.44
CA LEU A 69 -14.75 -4.56 7.22
C LEU A 69 -15.91 -4.10 6.34
N THR A 70 -17.01 -4.86 6.29
CA THR A 70 -18.23 -4.51 5.56
C THR A 70 -18.78 -3.16 6.01
N TRP A 71 -18.87 -2.93 7.33
CA TRP A 71 -19.36 -1.66 7.87
C TRP A 71 -18.41 -0.50 7.57
N LEU A 72 -17.09 -0.74 7.66
CA LEU A 72 -16.09 0.27 7.30
C LEU A 72 -16.24 0.69 5.84
N SER A 73 -16.40 -0.30 4.95
CA SER A 73 -16.57 -0.09 3.51
C SER A 73 -17.84 0.69 3.18
N LEU A 74 -18.96 0.31 3.79
CA LEU A 74 -20.25 0.97 3.56
C LEU A 74 -20.26 2.40 4.09
N PHE A 75 -19.80 2.62 5.32
CA PHE A 75 -19.84 3.94 5.95
C PHE A 75 -18.91 4.92 5.24
N TRP A 76 -17.66 4.52 4.99
CA TRP A 76 -16.71 5.34 4.24
C TRP A 76 -17.18 5.58 2.81
N GLY A 77 -17.60 4.54 2.09
CA GLY A 77 -18.05 4.67 0.69
C GLY A 77 -19.24 5.62 0.56
N THR A 78 -20.21 5.52 1.47
CA THR A 78 -21.38 6.41 1.52
C THR A 78 -20.97 7.86 1.78
N MET A 79 -20.06 8.10 2.74
CA MET A 79 -19.55 9.44 3.03
C MET A 79 -18.84 10.06 1.82
N ILE A 80 -17.97 9.31 1.14
CA ILE A 80 -17.26 9.80 -0.05
C ILE A 80 -18.24 10.11 -1.20
N VAL A 81 -19.24 9.26 -1.43
CA VAL A 81 -20.28 9.53 -2.44
C VAL A 81 -21.06 10.80 -2.11
N ILE A 82 -21.47 11.00 -0.85
CA ILE A 82 -22.18 12.21 -0.42
C ILE A 82 -21.29 13.45 -0.63
N CYS A 83 -20.03 13.41 -0.21
CA CYS A 83 -19.09 14.52 -0.41
C CYS A 83 -18.88 14.82 -1.91
N GLY A 84 -18.76 13.78 -2.74
CA GLY A 84 -18.65 13.91 -4.20
C GLY A 84 -19.89 14.57 -4.82
N LEU A 85 -21.09 14.12 -4.44
CA LEU A 85 -22.36 14.68 -4.92
C LEU A 85 -22.50 16.15 -4.51
N LEU A 86 -22.22 16.49 -3.26
CA LEU A 86 -22.25 17.88 -2.78
C LEU A 86 -21.25 18.77 -3.54
N SER A 87 -20.03 18.27 -3.77
CA SER A 87 -19.01 18.97 -4.55
C SER A 87 -19.47 19.23 -5.98
N PHE A 88 -20.08 18.22 -6.62
CA PHE A 88 -20.61 18.34 -7.97
C PHE A 88 -21.75 19.37 -8.05
N LEU A 89 -22.72 19.30 -7.14
CA LEU A 89 -23.88 20.19 -7.13
C LEU A 89 -23.47 21.65 -6.92
N TYR A 90 -22.54 21.90 -5.99
CA TYR A 90 -22.07 23.25 -5.68
C TYR A 90 -21.21 23.85 -6.80
N ASN A 91 -20.37 23.05 -7.47
CA ASN A 91 -19.38 23.55 -8.43
C ASN A 91 -19.68 23.19 -9.90
N ARG A 92 -20.89 22.71 -10.25
CA ARG A 92 -21.18 22.15 -11.59
C ARG A 92 -20.73 23.02 -12.78
N LYS A 93 -20.90 24.34 -12.68
CA LYS A 93 -20.54 25.29 -13.75
C LYS A 93 -19.04 25.48 -13.83
N ASP A 94 -18.38 25.67 -12.69
CA ASP A 94 -16.92 25.80 -12.61
C ASP A 94 -16.21 24.53 -13.07
N ILE A 95 -16.73 23.33 -12.73
CA ILE A 95 -16.18 22.05 -13.18
C ILE A 95 -16.19 21.95 -14.70
N GLN A 96 -17.31 22.31 -15.35
CA GLN A 96 -17.40 22.29 -16.81
C GLN A 96 -16.40 23.27 -17.46
N GLN A 97 -16.27 24.47 -16.91
CA GLN A 97 -15.32 25.47 -17.39
C GLN A 97 -13.87 24.99 -17.23
N HIS A 98 -13.54 24.41 -16.08
CA HIS A 98 -12.24 23.81 -15.78
C HIS A 98 -11.83 22.73 -16.79
N LEU A 99 -12.75 21.83 -17.12
CA LEU A 99 -12.50 20.74 -18.06
C LEU A 99 -12.25 21.29 -19.46
N ALA A 100 -13.08 22.25 -19.89
CA ALA A 100 -12.91 22.91 -21.19
C ALA A 100 -11.58 23.68 -21.28
N ALA A 101 -11.22 24.43 -20.25
CA ALA A 101 -9.97 25.20 -20.19
C ALA A 101 -8.74 24.28 -20.29
N ASN A 102 -8.67 23.24 -19.46
CA ASN A 102 -7.57 22.27 -19.49
C ASN A 102 -7.49 21.54 -20.84
N ARG A 103 -8.61 21.09 -21.39
CA ARG A 103 -8.63 20.41 -22.69
C ARG A 103 -8.05 21.29 -23.79
N LYS A 104 -8.44 22.57 -23.83
CA LYS A 104 -7.95 23.52 -24.84
C LYS A 104 -6.45 23.79 -24.68
N GLU A 105 -5.99 24.03 -23.47
CA GLU A 105 -4.58 24.35 -23.21
C GLU A 105 -3.65 23.17 -23.41
N TRP A 106 -3.99 21.99 -22.88
CA TRP A 106 -3.18 20.78 -23.08
C TRP A 106 -3.22 20.31 -24.53
N GLY A 107 -4.34 20.49 -25.23
CA GLY A 107 -4.42 20.27 -26.68
C GLY A 107 -3.44 21.16 -27.44
N LYS A 108 -3.34 22.44 -27.08
CA LYS A 108 -2.36 23.37 -27.67
C LYS A 108 -0.93 22.94 -27.39
N ILE A 109 -0.60 22.58 -26.15
CA ILE A 109 0.76 22.11 -25.78
C ILE A 109 1.15 20.85 -26.54
N ALA A 110 0.23 19.89 -26.66
CA ALA A 110 0.44 18.64 -27.38
C ALA A 110 0.76 18.87 -28.86
N VAL A 111 0.08 19.84 -29.50
CA VAL A 111 0.34 20.22 -30.90
C VAL A 111 1.64 21.01 -31.06
N GLU A 112 1.93 21.94 -30.15
CA GLU A 112 3.13 22.80 -30.24
C GLU A 112 4.43 22.07 -29.85
N ASN A 113 4.37 21.07 -28.96
CA ASN A 113 5.54 20.35 -28.45
C ASN A 113 5.30 18.83 -28.40
N PRO A 114 5.00 18.20 -29.56
CA PRO A 114 4.65 16.78 -29.61
C PRO A 114 5.78 15.88 -29.11
N ILE A 115 7.04 16.24 -29.42
CA ILE A 115 8.23 15.49 -28.99
C ILE A 115 8.34 15.46 -27.46
N VAL A 116 8.12 16.60 -26.80
CA VAL A 116 8.22 16.69 -25.33
C VAL A 116 7.10 15.85 -24.68
N CYS A 117 5.89 15.91 -25.22
CA CYS A 117 4.77 15.07 -24.75
C CYS A 117 5.07 13.58 -24.95
N PHE A 118 5.58 13.21 -26.11
CA PHE A 118 5.94 11.84 -26.45
C PHE A 118 7.05 11.30 -25.54
N LEU A 119 8.12 12.07 -25.31
CA LEU A 119 9.21 11.70 -24.39
C LEU A 119 8.71 11.50 -22.96
N PHE A 120 7.85 12.40 -22.47
CA PHE A 120 7.26 12.24 -21.14
C PHE A 120 6.41 10.96 -21.05
N LEU A 121 5.56 10.70 -22.04
CA LEU A 121 4.72 9.50 -22.09
C LEU A 121 5.56 8.21 -22.15
N ILE A 122 6.66 8.19 -22.92
CA ILE A 122 7.58 7.05 -22.96
C ILE A 122 8.20 6.81 -21.59
N LEU A 123 8.78 7.84 -20.96
CA LEU A 123 9.44 7.67 -19.66
C LEU A 123 8.46 7.25 -18.57
N PHE A 124 7.26 7.84 -18.57
CA PHE A 124 6.18 7.44 -17.67
C PHE A 124 5.76 5.98 -17.91
N SER A 125 5.68 5.54 -19.17
CA SER A 125 5.34 4.15 -19.52
C SER A 125 6.44 3.17 -19.10
N ILE A 126 7.72 3.53 -19.23
CA ILE A 126 8.85 2.69 -18.77
C ILE A 126 8.81 2.54 -17.25
N LEU A 127 8.53 3.63 -16.51
CA LEU A 127 8.37 3.60 -15.05
C LEU A 127 7.23 2.66 -14.62
N LEU A 128 6.07 2.77 -15.27
CA LEU A 128 4.94 1.86 -15.03
C LEU A 128 5.29 0.42 -15.38
N TRP A 129 5.93 0.18 -16.53
CA TRP A 129 6.37 -1.15 -16.94
C TRP A 129 7.29 -1.80 -15.92
N GLY A 130 8.24 -1.04 -15.34
CA GLY A 130 9.08 -1.53 -14.26
C GLY A 130 8.27 -1.98 -13.03
N GLN A 131 7.26 -1.20 -12.62
CA GLN A 131 6.38 -1.56 -11.50
C GLN A 131 5.49 -2.77 -11.79
N PHE A 132 5.04 -2.95 -13.04
CA PHE A 132 4.23 -4.11 -13.43
C PHE A 132 5.06 -5.38 -13.61
N THR A 133 6.33 -5.26 -13.98
CA THR A 133 7.17 -6.42 -14.30
C THR A 133 7.89 -6.96 -13.08
N TYR A 134 8.34 -6.09 -12.17
CA TYR A 134 9.24 -6.49 -11.10
C TYR A 134 8.61 -6.35 -9.71
N PHE A 135 9.02 -7.22 -8.80
CA PHE A 135 8.82 -7.07 -7.36
C PHE A 135 10.05 -7.56 -6.60
N GLN A 136 10.18 -7.15 -5.34
CA GLN A 136 11.23 -7.65 -4.45
C GLN A 136 10.65 -8.56 -3.36
N PRO A 137 11.06 -9.85 -3.31
CA PRO A 137 10.64 -10.76 -2.25
C PRO A 137 11.35 -10.49 -0.93
N GLY A 138 10.69 -10.73 0.20
CA GLY A 138 11.34 -10.84 1.51
C GLY A 138 11.75 -9.52 2.17
N VAL A 139 11.20 -8.39 1.73
CA VAL A 139 11.09 -7.20 2.57
C VAL A 139 9.97 -7.44 3.59
N ASP A 140 10.04 -6.85 4.79
CA ASP A 140 9.03 -6.76 5.87
C ASP A 140 7.59 -6.30 5.46
N ASN A 141 7.25 -6.40 4.17
CA ASN A 141 6.00 -5.97 3.55
C ASN A 141 4.97 -7.10 3.38
N TYR A 142 5.32 -8.39 3.56
CA TYR A 142 4.35 -9.48 3.35
C TYR A 142 3.22 -9.44 4.39
N ILE A 143 3.55 -9.07 5.65
CA ILE A 143 2.57 -8.89 6.72
C ILE A 143 1.47 -7.93 6.28
N PHE A 144 1.84 -6.84 5.62
CA PHE A 144 0.89 -5.83 5.17
C PHE A 144 -0.12 -6.37 4.14
N VAL A 145 0.36 -7.16 3.18
CA VAL A 145 -0.49 -7.80 2.17
C VAL A 145 -1.35 -8.90 2.81
N GLN A 146 -0.79 -9.67 3.74
CA GLN A 146 -1.50 -10.67 4.52
C GLN A 146 -2.60 -10.06 5.39
N THR A 147 -2.33 -8.94 6.06
CA THR A 147 -3.33 -8.17 6.80
C THR A 147 -4.46 -7.73 5.89
N ALA A 148 -4.14 -7.25 4.69
CA ALA A 148 -5.16 -6.82 3.74
C ALA A 148 -6.04 -7.99 3.25
N SER A 149 -5.41 -9.14 2.98
CA SER A 149 -6.09 -10.37 2.60
C SER A 149 -6.95 -10.92 3.74
N ASP A 150 -6.42 -11.01 4.96
CA ASP A 150 -7.13 -11.49 6.15
C ASP A 150 -8.40 -10.69 6.40
N ALA A 151 -8.30 -9.36 6.46
CA ALA A 151 -9.45 -8.48 6.67
C ALA A 151 -10.52 -8.66 5.58
N TYR A 152 -10.11 -8.87 4.32
CA TYR A 152 -11.03 -9.07 3.20
C TYR A 152 -11.82 -10.37 3.31
N PHE A 153 -11.14 -11.48 3.61
CA PHE A 153 -11.77 -12.80 3.68
C PHE A 153 -12.54 -13.04 4.99
N ASN A 154 -12.01 -12.57 6.11
CA ASN A 154 -12.57 -12.83 7.45
C ASN A 154 -13.51 -11.72 7.94
N ASP A 155 -13.73 -10.68 7.14
CA ASP A 155 -14.57 -9.51 7.45
C ASP A 155 -14.22 -8.85 8.81
N SER A 156 -12.93 -8.88 9.17
CA SER A 156 -12.42 -8.41 10.46
C SER A 156 -11.48 -7.20 10.29
N LEU A 157 -11.25 -6.45 11.38
CA LEU A 157 -10.40 -5.25 11.40
C LEU A 157 -9.23 -5.44 12.38
N LEU A 158 -8.24 -6.26 12.04
CA LEU A 158 -7.02 -6.51 12.83
C LEU A 158 -7.19 -7.34 14.13
N TRP A 159 -8.26 -8.15 14.25
CA TRP A 159 -8.46 -9.04 15.42
C TRP A 159 -7.77 -10.39 15.30
N ASN A 160 -7.46 -10.78 14.07
CA ASN A 160 -6.75 -12.01 13.79
C ASN A 160 -5.28 -11.65 13.58
N ASN A 161 -4.39 -12.54 14.00
CA ASN A 161 -2.99 -12.41 13.64
C ASN A 161 -2.87 -12.53 12.11
N PRO A 162 -2.33 -11.53 11.40
CA PRO A 162 -2.27 -11.57 9.94
C PRO A 162 -1.35 -12.68 9.41
N LEU A 163 -0.33 -13.08 10.17
CA LEU A 163 0.56 -14.18 9.80
C LEU A 163 -0.10 -15.55 9.94
N THR A 164 -0.88 -15.78 11.00
CA THR A 164 -1.41 -17.11 11.31
C THR A 164 -2.91 -17.26 11.03
N GLY A 165 -3.67 -16.17 11.02
CA GLY A 165 -5.14 -16.18 10.93
C GLY A 165 -5.84 -16.68 12.17
N LEU A 166 -5.08 -16.94 13.24
CA LEU A 166 -5.62 -17.32 14.52
C LEU A 166 -6.09 -16.05 15.24
N GLU A 167 -7.18 -16.17 15.99
CA GLU A 167 -7.63 -15.12 16.90
C GLU A 167 -6.57 -14.96 17.99
N GLU A 168 -5.95 -13.78 18.07
CA GLU A 168 -5.04 -13.46 19.17
C GLU A 168 -5.79 -12.77 20.30
N VAL A 169 -5.54 -13.22 21.53
CA VAL A 169 -6.03 -12.59 22.76
C VAL A 169 -5.13 -11.38 23.07
N GLY A 170 -5.16 -10.34 22.24
CA GLY A 170 -4.44 -9.08 22.49
C GLY A 170 -3.71 -8.50 21.28
N TRP A 171 -3.35 -7.22 21.37
CA TRP A 171 -2.62 -6.46 20.34
C TRP A 171 -1.09 -6.61 20.45
N ASP A 172 -0.61 -7.54 21.27
CA ASP A 172 0.73 -7.47 21.86
C ASP A 172 1.87 -7.56 20.84
N SER A 173 1.63 -8.21 19.70
CA SER A 173 2.63 -8.39 18.63
C SER A 173 2.52 -7.35 17.51
N TYR A 174 1.35 -6.73 17.30
CA TYR A 174 1.06 -5.92 16.11
C TYR A 174 0.24 -4.64 16.35
N TRP A 175 0.22 -4.12 17.58
CA TRP A 175 -0.49 -2.87 17.94
C TRP A 175 -0.15 -1.69 17.02
N GLN A 176 1.03 -1.68 16.42
CA GLN A 176 1.42 -0.63 15.48
C GLN A 176 0.50 -0.58 14.24
N GLN A 177 -0.15 -1.71 13.89
CA GLN A 177 -1.05 -1.80 12.75
C GLN A 177 -2.37 -1.07 12.98
N VAL A 178 -2.77 -0.90 14.24
CA VAL A 178 -3.92 -0.07 14.64
C VAL A 178 -3.79 1.34 14.06
N PHE A 179 -2.59 1.91 14.20
CA PHE A 179 -2.31 3.31 13.89
C PHE A 179 -1.91 3.55 12.44
N SER A 180 -1.68 2.47 11.67
CA SER A 180 -1.42 2.52 10.24
C SER A 180 -2.30 1.55 9.46
N PRO A 181 -3.61 1.81 9.38
CA PRO A 181 -4.60 0.90 8.77
C PRO A 181 -4.60 0.93 7.24
N ILE A 182 -3.48 1.27 6.59
CA ILE A 182 -3.40 1.34 5.13
C ILE A 182 -3.64 -0.03 4.48
N ALA A 183 -3.39 -1.15 5.17
CA ALA A 183 -3.75 -2.48 4.68
C ALA A 183 -5.27 -2.63 4.56
N LEU A 184 -6.00 -2.15 5.57
CA LEU A 184 -7.47 -2.16 5.59
C LEU A 184 -8.06 -1.25 4.50
N PHE A 185 -7.36 -0.19 4.10
CA PHE A 185 -7.76 0.65 2.97
C PHE A 185 -7.77 -0.18 1.68
N PHE A 186 -6.74 -1.01 1.45
CA PHE A 186 -6.71 -1.92 0.29
C PHE A 186 -7.78 -3.02 0.38
N SER A 187 -8.05 -3.57 1.56
CA SER A 187 -9.15 -4.53 1.76
C SER A 187 -10.51 -3.91 1.46
N MET A 188 -10.73 -2.68 1.93
CA MET A 188 -11.95 -1.92 1.68
C MET A 188 -12.14 -1.63 0.19
N LEU A 189 -11.09 -1.18 -0.50
CA LEU A 189 -11.12 -1.00 -1.95
C LEU A 189 -11.42 -2.33 -2.66
N GLY A 190 -10.85 -3.43 -2.17
CA GLY A 190 -11.16 -4.77 -2.66
C GLY A 190 -12.65 -5.11 -2.52
N ARG A 191 -13.25 -4.82 -1.35
CA ARG A 191 -14.68 -5.02 -1.10
C ARG A 191 -15.55 -4.14 -2.02
N LEU A 192 -15.21 -2.87 -2.19
CA LEU A 192 -15.98 -1.92 -2.99
C LEU A 192 -15.86 -2.14 -4.51
N SER A 193 -14.75 -2.73 -4.95
CA SER A 193 -14.48 -3.02 -6.38
C SER A 193 -14.65 -4.49 -6.75
N PHE A 194 -14.96 -5.36 -5.79
CA PHE A 194 -14.96 -6.82 -5.96
C PHE A 194 -13.63 -7.39 -6.48
N THR A 195 -12.51 -6.78 -6.07
CA THR A 195 -11.16 -7.15 -6.50
C THR A 195 -10.36 -7.68 -5.33
N HIS A 196 -9.56 -8.72 -5.55
CA HIS A 196 -8.70 -9.25 -4.51
C HIS A 196 -7.68 -8.18 -4.04
N PRO A 197 -7.51 -7.93 -2.72
CA PRO A 197 -6.64 -6.86 -2.22
C PRO A 197 -5.18 -7.01 -2.67
N THR A 198 -4.68 -8.24 -2.79
CA THR A 198 -3.33 -8.56 -3.30
C THR A 198 -3.13 -8.13 -4.75
N ILE A 199 -4.15 -8.27 -5.62
CA ILE A 199 -4.10 -7.74 -7.00
C ILE A 199 -4.08 -6.20 -6.98
N ILE A 200 -4.88 -5.59 -6.10
CA ILE A 200 -4.87 -4.13 -5.93
C ILE A 200 -3.46 -3.67 -5.54
N ILE A 201 -2.86 -4.29 -4.53
CA ILE A 201 -1.56 -3.91 -3.98
C ILE A 201 -0.43 -4.10 -4.99
N HIS A 202 -0.31 -5.30 -5.58
CA HIS A 202 0.84 -5.64 -6.42
C HIS A 202 0.71 -5.17 -7.86
N THR A 203 -0.51 -4.99 -8.37
CA THR A 203 -0.73 -4.67 -9.78
C THR A 203 -1.35 -3.29 -9.95
N CYS A 204 -2.52 -3.04 -9.35
CA CYS A 204 -3.31 -1.85 -9.71
C CYS A 204 -2.78 -0.56 -9.07
N PHE A 205 -2.37 -0.63 -7.81
CA PHE A 205 -2.04 0.54 -7.00
C PHE A 205 -0.83 1.29 -7.53
N SER A 206 0.13 0.59 -8.13
CA SER A 206 1.31 1.17 -8.77
C SER A 206 0.96 2.27 -9.77
N PHE A 207 -0.06 2.05 -10.60
CA PHE A 207 -0.53 3.06 -11.55
C PHE A 207 -1.10 4.29 -10.86
N PHE A 208 -2.00 4.11 -9.88
CA PHE A 208 -2.63 5.21 -9.14
C PHE A 208 -1.60 5.99 -8.31
N PHE A 209 -0.63 5.29 -7.74
CA PHE A 209 0.49 5.87 -7.01
C PHE A 209 1.36 6.72 -7.93
N ALA A 210 1.75 6.21 -9.11
CA ALA A 210 2.51 6.96 -10.09
C ALA A 210 1.75 8.22 -10.53
N LEU A 211 0.46 8.09 -10.85
CA LEU A 211 -0.40 9.21 -11.21
C LEU A 211 -0.44 10.29 -10.11
N ALA A 212 -0.58 9.87 -8.84
CA ALA A 212 -0.55 10.79 -7.70
C ALA A 212 0.81 11.47 -7.54
N CYS A 213 1.92 10.73 -7.60
CA CYS A 213 3.27 11.28 -7.52
C CYS A 213 3.53 12.34 -8.60
N PHE A 214 3.25 12.01 -9.86
CA PHE A 214 3.44 12.94 -10.98
C PHE A 214 2.53 14.16 -10.89
N SER A 215 1.31 13.99 -10.37
CA SER A 215 0.42 15.12 -10.10
C SER A 215 1.03 16.04 -9.04
N VAL A 216 1.68 15.51 -7.98
CA VAL A 216 2.33 16.33 -6.94
C VAL A 216 3.48 17.12 -7.52
N TYR A 217 4.35 16.46 -8.29
CA TYR A 217 5.44 17.15 -8.98
C TYR A 217 4.92 18.19 -9.98
N TYR A 218 3.82 17.91 -10.68
CA TYR A 218 3.20 18.90 -11.56
C TYR A 218 2.72 20.13 -10.80
N VAL A 219 2.05 19.94 -9.65
CA VAL A 219 1.56 21.03 -8.79
C VAL A 219 2.73 21.85 -8.20
N ILE A 220 3.83 21.21 -7.83
CA ILE A 220 5.07 21.90 -7.44
C ILE A 220 5.63 22.71 -8.64
N GLY A 221 5.64 22.12 -9.83
CA GLY A 221 6.07 22.76 -11.06
C GLY A 221 5.24 24.01 -11.41
N LEU A 222 3.92 23.95 -11.25
CA LEU A 222 3.03 25.11 -11.41
C LEU A 222 3.51 26.30 -10.59
N TYR A 223 4.00 26.03 -9.39
CA TYR A 223 4.52 27.04 -8.50
C TYR A 223 5.91 27.55 -8.90
N VAL A 224 6.88 26.64 -9.02
CA VAL A 224 8.29 26.99 -9.24
C VAL A 224 8.50 27.62 -10.62
N LEU A 225 7.75 27.17 -11.61
CA LEU A 225 7.88 27.56 -13.02
C LEU A 225 6.79 28.54 -13.44
N HIS A 226 6.15 29.23 -12.49
CA HIS A 226 5.21 30.32 -12.73
C HIS A 226 4.09 29.97 -13.73
N ASN A 227 3.50 28.78 -13.58
CA ASN A 227 2.44 28.25 -14.44
C ASN A 227 2.82 28.05 -15.93
N ASP A 228 4.12 28.04 -16.28
CA ASP A 228 4.53 27.69 -17.63
C ASP A 228 4.51 26.18 -17.85
N LYS A 229 3.36 25.69 -18.32
CA LYS A 229 3.10 24.27 -18.56
C LYS A 229 4.12 23.61 -19.50
N LYS A 230 4.74 24.34 -20.43
CA LYS A 230 5.78 23.78 -21.31
C LYS A 230 7.05 23.45 -20.54
N PHE A 231 7.49 24.36 -19.68
CA PHE A 231 8.63 24.12 -18.80
C PHE A 231 8.32 23.06 -17.74
N ILE A 232 7.09 23.03 -17.22
CA ILE A 232 6.67 22.00 -16.26
C ILE A 232 6.79 20.60 -16.87
N LEU A 233 6.38 20.42 -18.13
CA LEU A 233 6.50 19.12 -18.79
C LEU A 233 7.97 18.69 -18.95
N LYS A 234 8.87 19.63 -19.29
CA LYS A 234 10.32 19.37 -19.32
C LYS A 234 10.87 19.02 -17.93
N TYR A 235 10.40 19.71 -16.89
CA TYR A 235 10.74 19.39 -15.51
C TYR A 235 10.29 17.97 -15.12
N LEU A 236 9.07 17.55 -15.51
CA LEU A 236 8.58 16.19 -15.25
C LEU A 236 9.39 15.10 -15.98
N ILE A 237 9.91 15.39 -17.17
CA ILE A 237 10.85 14.50 -17.88
C ILE A 237 12.13 14.32 -17.06
N VAL A 238 12.69 15.41 -16.55
CA VAL A 238 13.89 15.37 -15.70
C VAL A 238 13.62 14.57 -14.41
N VAL A 239 12.47 14.79 -13.76
CA VAL A 239 12.06 13.98 -12.59
C VAL A 239 11.95 12.51 -12.95
N SER A 240 11.34 12.17 -14.09
CA SER A 240 11.20 10.78 -14.56
C SER A 240 12.56 10.13 -14.76
N PHE A 241 13.52 10.86 -15.33
CA PHE A 241 14.89 10.39 -15.51
C PHE A 241 15.54 10.07 -14.16
N PHE A 242 15.47 10.98 -13.18
CA PHE A 242 16.01 10.71 -11.84
C PHE A 242 15.34 9.52 -11.15
N LEU A 243 14.02 9.35 -11.32
CA LEU A 243 13.30 8.21 -10.78
C LEU A 243 13.74 6.89 -11.44
N LEU A 244 14.10 6.86 -12.72
CA LEU A 244 14.60 5.66 -13.38
C LEU A 244 16.04 5.30 -12.97
N PHE A 245 16.92 6.30 -12.89
CA PHE A 245 18.35 6.09 -12.67
C PHE A 245 18.79 6.22 -11.20
N GLY A 246 17.86 6.33 -10.25
CA GLY A 246 18.22 6.41 -8.83
C GLY A 246 18.69 5.08 -8.21
N TYR A 247 18.49 3.93 -8.88
CA TYR A 247 18.70 2.58 -8.31
C TYR A 247 20.17 2.16 -8.07
N TYR A 248 21.16 3.03 -8.29
CA TYR A 248 22.58 2.65 -8.16
C TYR A 248 23.12 2.64 -6.73
N THR A 249 22.34 3.06 -5.73
CA THR A 249 22.80 3.12 -4.33
C THR A 249 22.29 1.95 -3.49
N SER A 250 23.12 1.47 -2.56
CA SER A 250 22.78 0.40 -1.61
C SER A 250 21.79 0.83 -0.50
N PHE A 251 21.36 2.10 -0.50
CA PHE A 251 20.42 2.65 0.48
C PHE A 251 19.02 2.75 -0.13
N PRO A 252 17.95 2.56 0.67
CA PRO A 252 16.60 2.79 0.20
C PRO A 252 16.47 4.24 -0.28
N ASN A 253 16.16 4.42 -1.56
CA ASN A 253 16.06 5.72 -2.21
C ASN A 253 14.63 5.93 -2.76
N ILE A 254 14.35 7.14 -3.24
CA ILE A 254 13.03 7.48 -3.77
C ILE A 254 12.63 6.61 -4.97
N THR A 255 13.60 6.16 -5.76
CA THR A 255 13.41 5.21 -6.87
C THR A 255 12.94 3.84 -6.35
N PHE A 256 13.55 3.33 -5.29
CA PHE A 256 13.13 2.10 -4.62
C PHE A 256 11.69 2.23 -4.10
N ALA A 257 11.41 3.29 -3.34
CA ALA A 257 10.08 3.54 -2.78
C ALA A 257 9.02 3.63 -3.88
N PHE A 258 9.35 4.30 -4.99
CA PHE A 258 8.47 4.48 -6.13
C PHE A 258 8.26 3.19 -6.94
N LEU A 259 9.31 2.44 -7.24
CA LEU A 259 9.25 1.28 -8.13
C LEU A 259 8.82 -0.01 -7.42
N LEU A 260 9.27 -0.23 -6.19
CA LEU A 260 9.28 -1.57 -5.57
C LEU A 260 8.35 -1.73 -4.38
N ALA A 261 7.90 -0.62 -3.79
CA ALA A 261 7.00 -0.65 -2.64
C ALA A 261 5.96 0.48 -2.65
N PRO A 262 5.31 0.83 -3.78
CA PRO A 262 4.40 1.98 -3.87
C PRO A 262 3.22 1.89 -2.88
N TRP A 263 2.76 0.68 -2.55
CA TRP A 263 1.65 0.43 -1.62
C TRP A 263 2.00 0.63 -0.15
N THR A 264 3.28 0.75 0.19
CA THR A 264 3.66 0.95 1.59
C THR A 264 3.35 2.38 2.02
N GLY A 265 2.87 2.54 3.24
CA GLY A 265 2.61 3.88 3.78
C GLY A 265 3.86 4.77 3.84
N LYS A 266 5.06 4.18 3.93
CA LYS A 266 6.36 4.88 3.80
C LYS A 266 6.53 5.54 2.43
N SER A 267 6.25 4.82 1.34
CA SER A 267 6.35 5.36 -0.02
C SER A 267 5.31 6.45 -0.28
N ILE A 268 4.06 6.24 0.17
CA ILE A 268 2.98 7.25 0.08
C ILE A 268 3.40 8.53 0.82
N PHE A 269 4.00 8.39 2.00
CA PHE A 269 4.51 9.53 2.75
C PHE A 269 5.60 10.30 1.97
N VAL A 270 6.68 9.62 1.56
CA VAL A 270 7.85 10.26 0.96
C VAL A 270 7.56 10.85 -0.42
N CYS A 271 6.80 10.14 -1.27
CA CYS A 271 6.61 10.53 -2.66
C CYS A 271 5.39 11.44 -2.88
N ILE A 272 4.37 11.37 -2.01
CA ILE A 272 3.10 12.08 -2.20
C ILE A 272 2.84 13.08 -1.09
N LEU A 273 2.69 12.61 0.15
CA LEU A 273 2.23 13.47 1.25
C LEU A 273 3.26 14.52 1.63
N PHE A 274 4.55 14.17 1.69
CA PHE A 274 5.61 15.10 2.07
C PHE A 274 5.82 16.23 1.03
N PRO A 275 5.95 15.96 -0.29
CA PRO A 275 6.09 17.05 -1.26
C PRO A 275 4.81 17.90 -1.40
N LEU A 276 3.63 17.29 -1.26
CA LEU A 276 2.36 18.03 -1.21
C LEU A 276 2.28 18.95 0.01
N TYR A 277 2.75 18.46 1.15
CA TYR A 277 2.85 19.23 2.37
C TYR A 277 3.76 20.46 2.17
N LEU A 278 4.95 20.28 1.59
CA LEU A 278 5.86 21.38 1.26
C LEU A 278 5.23 22.40 0.31
N TYR A 279 4.49 21.93 -0.70
CA TYR A 279 3.75 22.81 -1.62
C TYR A 279 2.73 23.67 -0.86
N ALA A 280 1.91 23.06 0.00
CA ALA A 280 0.89 23.77 0.74
C ALA A 280 1.50 24.78 1.74
N PHE A 281 2.63 24.42 2.36
CA PHE A 281 3.37 25.32 3.25
C PHE A 281 3.93 26.53 2.48
N TRP A 282 4.49 26.30 1.29
CA TRP A 282 5.07 27.35 0.47
C TRP A 282 4.01 28.29 -0.12
N ASN A 283 2.81 27.79 -0.41
CA ASN A 283 1.68 28.57 -0.93
C ASN A 283 0.81 29.23 0.15
N TYR A 284 1.35 29.42 1.36
CA TYR A 284 0.65 30.10 2.42
C TYR A 284 0.28 31.54 2.05
N GLU A 285 -1.02 31.85 2.02
CA GLU A 285 -1.57 33.19 1.79
C GLU A 285 -2.26 33.73 3.05
N GLU A 286 -2.00 35.00 3.40
CA GLU A 286 -2.52 35.59 4.64
C GLU A 286 -4.04 35.76 4.68
N ASP A 287 -4.70 35.86 3.53
CA ASP A 287 -6.16 35.98 3.45
C ASP A 287 -6.87 34.63 3.59
N ARG A 288 -6.11 33.53 3.61
CA ARG A 288 -6.61 32.14 3.46
C ARG A 288 -5.98 31.16 4.45
N LYS A 289 -5.42 31.71 5.54
CA LYS A 289 -4.61 30.99 6.53
C LYS A 289 -5.31 29.75 7.07
N GLU A 290 -6.60 29.87 7.39
CA GLU A 290 -7.40 28.79 7.98
C GLU A 290 -7.56 27.58 7.05
N LEU A 291 -7.80 27.82 5.75
CA LEU A 291 -8.01 26.75 4.77
C LEU A 291 -6.70 26.00 4.48
N ILE A 292 -5.59 26.74 4.39
CA ILE A 292 -4.24 26.19 4.16
C ILE A 292 -3.77 25.45 5.41
N PHE A 293 -4.05 26.00 6.60
CA PHE A 293 -3.76 25.35 7.88
C PHE A 293 -4.54 24.05 8.06
N LEU A 294 -5.84 24.04 7.71
CA LEU A 294 -6.66 22.83 7.73
C LEU A 294 -6.10 21.76 6.76
N PHE A 295 -5.75 22.15 5.52
CA PHE A 295 -5.17 21.22 4.55
C PHE A 295 -3.81 20.65 5.00
N LEU A 296 -2.96 21.49 5.60
CA LEU A 296 -1.68 21.09 6.20
C LEU A 296 -1.88 20.14 7.38
N SER A 297 -2.86 20.42 8.24
CA SER A 297 -3.23 19.55 9.39
C SER A 297 -3.71 18.17 8.93
N ILE A 298 -4.46 18.12 7.82
CA ILE A 298 -4.92 16.87 7.22
C ILE A 298 -3.74 16.06 6.65
N CYS A 299 -2.85 16.70 5.89
CA CYS A 299 -1.67 16.04 5.31
C CYS A 299 -0.71 15.52 6.39
N THR A 300 -0.64 16.20 7.54
CA THR A 300 0.21 15.83 8.66
C THR A 300 -0.33 14.67 9.47
N ILE A 301 -1.63 14.65 9.74
CA ILE A 301 -2.30 13.49 10.36
C ILE A 301 -2.12 12.27 9.47
N LEU A 302 -2.31 12.41 8.15
CA LEU A 302 -2.10 11.33 7.20
C LEU A 302 -0.68 10.78 7.18
N ALA A 303 0.32 11.68 7.22
CA ALA A 303 1.73 11.30 7.26
C ALA A 303 2.12 10.51 8.51
N ILE A 304 1.53 10.85 9.65
CA ILE A 304 1.77 10.14 10.92
C ILE A 304 1.18 8.74 10.85
N LEU A 305 -0.03 8.62 10.30
CA LEU A 305 -0.81 7.39 10.30
C LEU A 305 -0.48 6.45 9.12
N THR A 306 0.57 6.72 8.35
CA THR A 306 1.03 5.81 7.28
C THR A 306 2.32 5.05 7.65
N VAL A 307 3.07 5.44 8.69
CA VAL A 307 4.40 4.86 9.00
C VAL A 307 4.47 4.22 10.39
N TYR A 308 4.81 2.93 10.46
CA TYR A 308 5.00 2.15 11.69
C TYR A 308 6.17 2.68 12.55
N ALA A 309 5.95 2.84 13.87
CA ALA A 309 6.88 3.28 14.92
C ALA A 309 7.57 4.67 14.82
N GLY A 310 7.55 5.37 13.68
CA GLY A 310 8.40 6.56 13.45
C GLY A 310 7.69 7.85 13.06
N GLY A 311 6.37 7.84 12.85
CA GLY A 311 5.59 9.10 12.82
C GLY A 311 5.66 9.85 14.16
N ILE A 312 6.06 9.18 15.26
CA ILE A 312 6.29 9.74 16.59
C ILE A 312 7.17 11.00 16.55
N LEU A 313 7.93 11.17 15.46
CA LEU A 313 8.83 12.26 15.17
C LEU A 313 8.38 13.17 14.02
N PHE A 314 7.51 12.72 13.12
CA PHE A 314 6.71 13.66 12.32
C PHE A 314 5.94 14.60 13.26
N ILE A 315 5.66 14.12 14.47
CA ILE A 315 5.35 14.83 15.72
C ILE A 315 6.62 15.06 16.56
N ILE A 316 7.61 15.83 16.18
CA ILE A 316 7.71 17.19 16.72
C ILE A 316 7.68 18.16 15.53
N LEU A 317 7.64 17.60 14.33
CA LEU A 317 7.92 18.24 13.07
C LEU A 317 6.70 18.73 12.35
N PHE A 318 5.50 18.50 12.87
CA PHE A 318 4.49 19.54 12.88
C PHE A 318 4.50 20.42 14.12
N SER A 319 5.04 19.97 15.23
CA SER A 319 5.13 20.70 16.49
C SER A 319 6.13 21.87 16.41
N VAL A 320 5.76 22.90 15.66
CA VAL A 320 6.50 24.11 15.25
C VAL A 320 6.18 24.43 13.79
N LEU A 321 5.64 23.49 12.96
CA LEU A 321 5.34 23.61 11.50
C LEU A 321 4.75 24.94 11.13
N THR A 322 4.09 25.52 12.10
CA THR A 322 3.55 26.83 12.03
C THR A 322 3.55 27.56 13.37
N SER A 323 4.30 27.16 14.41
CA SER A 323 4.43 28.03 15.61
C SER A 323 5.05 29.41 15.26
N LEU A 324 5.46 29.56 14.00
CA LEU A 324 6.31 30.55 13.38
C LEU A 324 5.83 31.00 12.00
N LEU A 325 4.55 30.83 11.62
CA LEU A 325 4.03 31.55 10.44
C LEU A 325 4.19 33.09 10.57
N GLY A 326 4.75 33.61 11.68
CA GLY A 326 5.47 34.89 11.76
C GLY A 326 6.82 34.94 11.01
N ARG A 327 6.77 35.56 9.81
CA ARG A 327 7.82 36.24 9.01
C ARG A 327 8.91 35.42 8.29
N LYS A 328 9.26 35.92 7.08
CA LYS A 328 10.29 35.50 6.10
C LYS A 328 11.72 35.29 6.65
N GLU A 329 12.02 35.76 7.85
CA GLU A 329 13.38 35.90 8.38
C GLU A 329 13.90 34.68 9.16
N ARG A 330 13.00 33.77 9.60
CA ARG A 330 13.36 32.59 10.40
C ARG A 330 13.80 31.35 9.59
N TRP A 331 13.65 31.37 8.26
CA TRP A 331 14.06 30.27 7.37
C TRP A 331 15.56 29.94 7.50
N ARG A 332 16.42 30.95 7.73
CA ARG A 332 17.86 30.77 8.00
C ARG A 332 18.21 30.06 9.32
N LYS A 333 17.26 29.86 10.25
CA LYS A 333 17.49 29.11 11.50
C LYS A 333 16.92 27.69 11.46
N GLN A 334 15.95 27.42 10.58
CA GLN A 334 15.24 26.14 10.52
C GLN A 334 15.87 25.09 9.58
N TRP A 335 16.83 25.46 8.72
CA TRP A 335 17.57 24.47 7.91
C TRP A 335 18.25 23.39 8.77
N LYS A 336 18.65 23.71 10.02
CA LYS A 336 19.18 22.74 10.99
C LYS A 336 18.16 21.67 11.38
N LEU A 337 16.88 22.04 11.48
CA LEU A 337 15.76 21.10 11.67
C LEU A 337 15.49 20.28 10.40
N GLY A 338 15.63 20.89 9.22
CA GLY A 338 15.57 20.18 7.94
C GLY A 338 16.71 19.15 7.75
N ILE A 339 17.91 19.45 8.25
CA ILE A 339 19.03 18.48 8.29
C ILE A 339 18.80 17.40 9.33
N ALA A 340 18.33 17.75 10.54
CA ALA A 340 17.93 16.76 11.55
C ALA A 340 16.82 15.84 11.01
N PHE A 341 15.91 16.36 10.18
CA PHE A 341 14.89 15.60 9.45
C PHE A 341 15.48 14.67 8.41
N LEU A 342 16.39 15.12 7.53
CA LEU A 342 17.08 14.22 6.60
C LEU A 342 17.82 13.10 7.34
N PHE A 343 18.48 13.43 8.45
CA PHE A 343 19.19 12.47 9.31
C PHE A 343 18.24 11.47 9.98
N PHE A 344 17.09 11.91 10.50
CA PHE A 344 16.09 11.02 11.09
C PHE A 344 15.31 10.22 10.05
N CYS A 345 15.06 10.76 8.86
CA CYS A 345 14.55 9.99 7.73
C CYS A 345 15.56 8.90 7.36
N LEU A 346 16.86 9.21 7.33
CA LEU A 346 17.92 8.22 7.12
C LEU A 346 18.04 7.19 8.26
N LEU A 347 17.67 7.54 9.50
CA LEU A 347 17.67 6.61 10.66
C LEU A 347 16.39 5.77 10.79
N SER A 348 15.23 6.34 10.44
CA SER A 348 13.91 5.66 10.42
C SER A 348 13.70 4.84 9.15
N LEU A 349 14.43 5.19 8.09
CA LEU A 349 14.98 4.24 7.13
C LEU A 349 16.05 3.40 7.86
N SER A 350 15.66 2.70 8.92
CA SER A 350 16.45 1.59 9.41
C SER A 350 16.85 0.72 8.21
N PRO A 351 17.97 -0.01 8.27
CA PRO A 351 18.31 -1.03 7.29
C PRO A 351 17.34 -2.22 7.41
N VAL A 352 16.04 -1.97 7.49
CA VAL A 352 14.91 -2.90 7.38
C VAL A 352 14.78 -3.44 5.96
N TYR A 353 15.55 -2.89 5.01
CA TYR A 353 15.72 -3.48 3.69
C TYR A 353 17.03 -4.26 3.68
N GLU A 354 17.08 -5.34 4.46
CA GLU A 354 18.21 -6.26 4.44
C GLU A 354 18.29 -7.00 3.10
N ARG A 355 19.52 -7.01 2.56
CA ARG A 355 20.01 -7.71 1.37
C ARG A 355 19.34 -7.34 0.04
N LYS A 356 20.21 -7.06 -0.93
CA LYS A 356 19.97 -7.17 -2.37
C LYS A 356 19.42 -8.56 -2.71
N LYS A 357 18.13 -8.81 -2.48
CA LYS A 357 17.42 -9.87 -3.19
C LYS A 357 17.23 -9.36 -4.61
N ALA A 358 17.49 -10.23 -5.58
CA ALA A 358 17.28 -9.90 -6.98
C ALA A 358 15.82 -9.45 -7.19
N LEU A 359 15.62 -8.48 -8.08
CA LEU A 359 14.30 -8.16 -8.60
C LEU A 359 13.77 -9.43 -9.27
N LEU A 360 12.66 -9.95 -8.77
CA LEU A 360 11.99 -11.08 -9.41
C LEU A 360 10.93 -10.56 -10.38
N GLY A 361 10.80 -11.25 -11.50
CA GLY A 361 9.68 -11.04 -12.41
C GLY A 361 8.38 -11.50 -11.76
N LYS A 362 7.30 -10.76 -11.94
CA LYS A 362 5.96 -11.21 -11.56
C LYS A 362 5.49 -12.26 -12.56
N GLU A 363 5.12 -13.44 -12.07
CA GLU A 363 4.57 -14.53 -12.89
C GLU A 363 3.10 -14.30 -13.25
N ASN A 364 2.35 -13.65 -12.34
CA ASN A 364 0.92 -13.40 -12.48
C ASN A 364 0.51 -12.07 -11.81
N SER A 365 -0.78 -11.73 -11.87
CA SER A 365 -1.35 -10.49 -11.32
C SER A 365 -1.28 -10.39 -9.79
N TYR A 366 -1.06 -11.50 -9.10
CA TYR A 366 -0.85 -11.53 -7.65
C TYR A 366 0.61 -11.26 -7.27
N GLY A 367 1.57 -11.40 -8.20
CA GLY A 367 3.00 -11.30 -7.88
C GLY A 367 3.47 -12.40 -6.92
N ILE A 368 2.82 -13.57 -6.96
CA ILE A 368 3.11 -14.75 -6.15
C ILE A 368 3.33 -15.93 -7.11
N SER A 369 4.15 -16.92 -6.74
CA SER A 369 4.34 -18.12 -7.55
C SER A 369 3.02 -18.86 -7.81
N GLN A 370 2.85 -19.39 -9.01
CA GLN A 370 1.64 -20.12 -9.39
C GLN A 370 1.39 -21.36 -8.51
N ASP A 371 2.45 -22.07 -8.09
CA ASP A 371 2.34 -23.24 -7.21
C ASP A 371 1.64 -22.90 -5.88
N VAL A 372 1.89 -21.70 -5.34
CA VAL A 372 1.26 -21.23 -4.09
C VAL A 372 -0.22 -20.93 -4.29
N ILE A 373 -0.60 -20.43 -5.47
CA ILE A 373 -1.99 -20.14 -5.82
C ILE A 373 -2.77 -21.44 -5.92
N ASP A 374 -2.25 -22.39 -6.69
CA ASP A 374 -2.89 -23.69 -6.91
C ASP A 374 -3.02 -24.46 -5.59
N LEU A 375 -1.97 -24.42 -4.75
CA LEU A 375 -1.97 -24.96 -3.40
C LEU A 375 -3.04 -24.30 -2.51
N GLY A 376 -3.16 -22.97 -2.55
CA GLY A 376 -4.19 -22.23 -1.82
C GLY A 376 -5.62 -22.60 -2.22
N ASP A 377 -5.87 -22.75 -3.52
CA ASP A 377 -7.17 -23.16 -4.04
C ASP A 377 -7.52 -24.60 -3.67
N TYR A 378 -6.54 -25.50 -3.74
CA TYR A 378 -6.74 -26.89 -3.35
C TYR A 378 -7.04 -27.05 -1.85
N MET A 379 -6.28 -26.39 -0.97
CA MET A 379 -6.53 -26.45 0.48
C MET A 379 -7.92 -25.95 0.87
N THR A 380 -8.37 -24.86 0.25
CA THR A 380 -9.70 -24.28 0.54
C THR A 380 -10.86 -25.08 -0.06
N LEU A 381 -10.58 -25.97 -1.02
CA LEU A 381 -11.54 -26.95 -1.53
C LEU A 381 -11.77 -28.09 -0.53
N ILE A 382 -10.71 -28.54 0.16
CA ILE A 382 -10.80 -29.60 1.17
C ILE A 382 -11.57 -29.12 2.40
N LYS A 383 -11.21 -27.95 2.91
CA LYS A 383 -11.82 -27.34 4.09
C LYS A 383 -11.85 -25.84 3.92
N GLU A 384 -12.97 -25.21 4.28
CA GLU A 384 -13.16 -23.77 4.05
C GLU A 384 -12.12 -22.89 4.78
N GLU A 385 -11.79 -23.27 6.02
CA GLU A 385 -10.77 -22.62 6.86
C GLU A 385 -9.80 -23.68 7.41
N PRO A 386 -8.83 -24.13 6.60
CA PRO A 386 -7.89 -25.17 7.01
C PRO A 386 -6.84 -24.58 7.96
N LEU A 387 -6.54 -25.27 9.06
CA LEU A 387 -5.37 -25.02 9.89
C LEU A 387 -4.20 -25.88 9.40
N ILE A 388 -3.09 -25.26 9.04
CA ILE A 388 -1.99 -25.96 8.37
C ILE A 388 -0.64 -25.73 9.05
N ILE A 389 0.27 -26.68 8.78
CA ILE A 389 1.71 -26.56 8.99
C ILE A 389 2.36 -26.52 7.60
N ALA A 390 3.15 -25.49 7.30
CA ALA A 390 3.73 -25.30 5.98
C ALA A 390 5.22 -24.92 6.04
N PRO A 391 6.04 -25.24 5.03
CA PRO A 391 7.45 -24.87 4.98
C PRO A 391 7.63 -23.35 5.10
N ASN A 392 8.75 -22.94 5.71
CA ASN A 392 9.00 -21.55 6.08
C ASN A 392 9.00 -20.59 4.87
N GLU A 393 9.35 -21.08 3.67
CA GLU A 393 9.30 -20.31 2.43
C GLU A 393 7.88 -20.02 1.93
N LEU A 394 6.87 -20.80 2.32
CA LEU A 394 5.48 -20.60 1.93
C LEU A 394 4.71 -19.65 2.86
N LEU A 395 5.14 -19.53 4.13
CA LEU A 395 4.49 -18.70 5.15
C LEU A 395 4.21 -17.26 4.69
N PRO A 396 5.15 -16.56 3.99
CA PRO A 396 4.90 -15.20 3.54
C PRO A 396 3.82 -15.09 2.47
N TYR A 397 3.53 -16.16 1.71
CA TYR A 397 2.77 -16.08 0.46
C TYR A 397 1.36 -16.67 0.55
N ILE A 398 1.16 -17.81 1.24
CA ILE A 398 -0.14 -18.52 1.26
C ILE A 398 -1.29 -17.58 1.64
N ARG A 399 -1.11 -16.83 2.75
CA ARG A 399 -2.15 -15.94 3.27
C ARG A 399 -2.28 -14.62 2.49
N GLN A 400 -1.31 -14.26 1.63
CA GLN A 400 -1.51 -13.17 0.67
C GLN A 400 -2.52 -13.55 -0.40
N TYR A 401 -2.64 -14.83 -0.77
CA TYR A 401 -3.65 -15.29 -1.73
C TYR A 401 -4.95 -15.74 -1.05
N LYS A 402 -4.87 -16.49 0.06
CA LYS A 402 -6.03 -17.02 0.79
C LYS A 402 -5.97 -16.67 2.27
N GLY A 403 -6.60 -15.57 2.66
CA GLY A 403 -6.68 -15.14 4.07
C GLY A 403 -7.46 -16.08 5.00
N LYS A 404 -8.30 -16.97 4.45
CA LYS A 404 -9.01 -18.03 5.22
C LYS A 404 -8.12 -19.17 5.70
N VAL A 405 -6.96 -19.39 5.07
CA VAL A 405 -6.03 -20.45 5.46
C VAL A 405 -5.31 -20.03 6.74
N LYS A 406 -5.45 -20.82 7.79
CA LYS A 406 -4.83 -20.57 9.11
C LYS A 406 -3.50 -21.32 9.19
N LEU A 407 -2.44 -20.68 9.67
CA LEU A 407 -1.15 -21.29 9.93
C LEU A 407 -1.00 -21.55 11.43
N LEU A 408 -0.46 -22.70 11.82
CA LEU A 408 -0.21 -23.00 13.23
C LEU A 408 0.84 -22.07 13.85
N TYR A 409 1.79 -21.61 13.05
CA TYR A 409 2.89 -20.75 13.48
C TYR A 409 3.20 -19.68 12.43
N GLY A 410 3.83 -18.59 12.88
CA GLY A 410 4.20 -17.44 12.05
C GLY A 410 5.67 -17.46 11.68
N ASN A 411 6.26 -16.28 11.45
CA ASN A 411 7.71 -16.17 11.27
C ASN A 411 8.45 -16.48 12.60
N ARG A 412 9.77 -16.65 12.53
CA ARG A 412 10.59 -16.97 13.71
C ARG A 412 10.44 -15.98 14.86
N GLU A 413 10.35 -14.69 14.54
CA GLU A 413 10.29 -13.59 15.52
C GLU A 413 8.96 -13.55 16.30
N THR A 414 7.91 -14.10 15.71
CA THR A 414 6.54 -14.00 16.24
C THR A 414 6.08 -15.30 16.88
N SER A 415 6.71 -16.42 16.51
CA SER A 415 6.46 -17.72 17.11
C SER A 415 7.10 -17.79 18.51
N LYS A 416 6.31 -18.09 19.54
CA LYS A 416 6.80 -18.25 20.93
C LYS A 416 6.66 -19.69 21.41
N GLY A 417 7.61 -20.14 22.25
CA GLY A 417 7.56 -21.44 22.90
C GLY A 417 7.53 -22.61 21.92
N ARG A 418 6.57 -23.52 22.07
CA ARG A 418 6.46 -24.73 21.24
C ARG A 418 6.33 -24.43 19.74
N TYR A 419 5.78 -23.27 19.35
CA TYR A 419 5.62 -22.90 17.94
C TYR A 419 6.93 -22.45 17.26
N SER A 420 7.86 -21.83 17.99
CA SER A 420 9.19 -21.53 17.42
C SER A 420 9.99 -22.81 17.16
N GLU A 421 9.78 -23.84 17.98
CA GLU A 421 10.41 -25.14 17.75
C GLU A 421 9.87 -25.83 16.50
N ILE A 422 8.58 -25.68 16.18
CA ILE A 422 8.01 -26.17 14.91
C ILE A 422 8.58 -25.40 13.73
N TYR A 423 8.72 -24.07 13.83
CA TYR A 423 9.39 -23.25 12.81
C TYR A 423 10.81 -23.75 12.54
N ASP A 424 11.60 -23.97 13.58
CA ASP A 424 12.98 -24.44 13.46
C ASP A 424 13.01 -25.88 12.89
N THR A 425 12.06 -26.74 13.28
CA THR A 425 11.93 -28.11 12.74
C THR A 425 11.66 -28.10 11.24
N MET A 426 10.76 -27.23 10.77
CA MET A 426 10.45 -27.09 9.34
C MET A 426 11.55 -26.37 8.54
N GLU A 427 12.52 -25.76 9.21
CA GLU A 427 13.70 -25.21 8.54
C GLU A 427 14.73 -26.29 8.18
N MET A 428 14.76 -27.40 8.91
CA MET A 428 15.72 -28.50 8.72
C MET A 428 15.42 -29.33 7.48
N ASP A 429 16.46 -29.89 6.85
CA ASP A 429 16.33 -30.83 5.72
C ASP A 429 15.71 -32.18 6.16
N TYR A 430 15.90 -32.57 7.42
CA TYR A 430 15.32 -33.76 8.04
C TYR A 430 14.45 -33.35 9.25
N PRO A 431 13.18 -32.94 9.02
CA PRO A 431 12.30 -32.54 10.10
C PRO A 431 11.95 -33.73 11.00
N ASP A 432 11.88 -33.50 12.32
CA ASP A 432 11.43 -34.49 13.30
C ASP A 432 9.91 -34.71 13.18
N ILE A 433 9.54 -35.75 12.43
CA ILE A 433 8.14 -36.13 12.16
C ILE A 433 7.39 -36.55 13.42
N HIS A 434 8.06 -37.10 14.43
CA HIS A 434 7.40 -37.47 15.68
C HIS A 434 6.93 -36.23 16.43
N LYS A 435 7.84 -35.27 16.62
CA LYS A 435 7.51 -34.00 17.28
C LYS A 435 6.46 -33.21 16.50
N LEU A 436 6.58 -33.19 15.18
CA LEU A 436 5.66 -32.50 14.29
C LEU A 436 4.27 -33.14 14.31
N GLY A 437 4.19 -34.47 14.18
CA GLY A 437 2.96 -35.24 14.18
C GLY A 437 2.20 -35.12 15.51
N GLN A 438 2.88 -35.24 16.65
CA GLN A 438 2.26 -35.01 17.96
C GLN A 438 1.66 -33.62 18.08
N THR A 439 2.42 -32.59 17.72
CA THR A 439 1.96 -31.20 17.79
C THR A 439 0.80 -30.93 16.82
N ALA A 440 0.82 -31.56 15.65
CA ALA A 440 -0.24 -31.46 14.66
C ALA A 440 -1.54 -32.10 15.16
N VAL A 441 -1.48 -33.29 15.77
CA VAL A 441 -2.65 -33.98 16.36
C VAL A 441 -3.23 -33.18 17.52
N GLU A 442 -2.38 -32.70 18.44
CA GLU A 442 -2.80 -31.89 19.60
C GLU A 442 -3.55 -30.62 19.19
N ASN A 443 -3.03 -29.89 18.18
CA ASN A 443 -3.60 -28.63 17.71
C ASN A 443 -4.69 -28.82 16.64
N LYS A 444 -5.04 -30.08 16.33
CA LYS A 444 -6.02 -30.44 15.31
C LYS A 444 -5.73 -29.83 13.93
N VAL A 445 -4.46 -29.87 13.53
CA VAL A 445 -4.03 -29.45 12.20
C VAL A 445 -4.72 -30.30 11.12
N ASP A 446 -5.17 -29.65 10.07
CA ASP A 446 -5.89 -30.29 8.97
C ASP A 446 -4.94 -30.78 7.89
N ILE A 447 -3.90 -30.00 7.58
CA ILE A 447 -2.97 -30.28 6.48
C ILE A 447 -1.53 -29.99 6.91
N ILE A 448 -0.62 -30.91 6.60
CA ILE A 448 0.82 -30.72 6.74
C ILE A 448 1.44 -30.72 5.34
N ILE A 449 2.24 -29.70 5.05
CA ILE A 449 2.89 -29.50 3.75
C ILE A 449 4.39 -29.63 3.93
N PHE A 450 5.04 -30.30 2.99
CA PHE A 450 6.49 -30.42 2.94
C PHE A 450 7.02 -30.07 1.55
N ASN A 451 8.21 -29.49 1.49
CA ASN A 451 8.89 -29.26 0.22
C ASN A 451 9.73 -30.50 -0.14
N THR A 452 9.46 -31.15 -1.28
CA THR A 452 10.14 -32.37 -1.73
C THR A 452 11.60 -32.17 -2.10
N ASP A 453 11.99 -30.96 -2.50
CA ASP A 453 13.36 -30.62 -2.86
C ASP A 453 14.23 -30.40 -1.62
N LYS A 454 13.60 -29.99 -0.51
CA LYS A 454 14.29 -29.64 0.74
C LYS A 454 14.16 -30.72 1.82
N HIS A 455 12.93 -31.18 2.07
CA HIS A 455 12.60 -32.06 3.17
C HIS A 455 12.75 -33.54 2.77
N ARG A 456 13.36 -34.32 3.65
CA ARG A 456 13.52 -35.76 3.54
C ARG A 456 13.06 -36.43 4.84
N PHE A 457 12.36 -37.55 4.71
CA PHE A 457 11.77 -38.24 5.86
C PHE A 457 12.34 -39.64 6.05
N SER A 458 12.59 -40.00 7.31
CA SER A 458 12.87 -41.39 7.73
C SER A 458 11.61 -42.12 8.21
N SER A 459 10.56 -41.38 8.57
CA SER A 459 9.28 -41.86 9.09
C SER A 459 8.12 -41.12 8.41
N SER A 460 6.98 -41.78 8.21
CA SER A 460 5.86 -41.20 7.47
C SER A 460 4.91 -40.42 8.40
N PRO A 461 4.40 -39.25 7.98
CA PRO A 461 3.30 -38.56 8.68
C PRO A 461 2.04 -39.43 8.89
N GLY A 462 1.90 -40.52 8.11
CA GLY A 462 0.81 -41.49 8.24
C GLY A 462 0.70 -42.15 9.62
N GLU A 463 1.81 -42.28 10.36
CA GLU A 463 1.80 -42.81 11.73
C GLU A 463 1.00 -41.95 12.70
N TYR A 464 0.79 -40.67 12.37
CA TYR A 464 0.06 -39.69 13.17
C TYR A 464 -1.34 -39.38 12.61
N GLY A 465 -1.84 -40.22 11.70
CA GLY A 465 -3.20 -40.10 11.15
C GLY A 465 -3.32 -39.07 10.02
N TYR A 466 -2.25 -38.82 9.27
CA TYR A 466 -2.28 -37.97 8.09
C TYR A 466 -2.03 -38.79 6.82
N ASP A 467 -3.01 -38.84 5.91
CA ASP A 467 -2.89 -39.54 4.64
C ASP A 467 -2.32 -38.63 3.57
N PHE A 468 -1.51 -39.21 2.67
CA PHE A 468 -0.99 -38.48 1.53
C PHE A 468 -2.15 -38.07 0.61
N GLY A 469 -2.33 -36.77 0.45
CA GLY A 469 -3.40 -36.25 -0.38
C GLY A 469 -3.00 -35.98 -1.83
N GLY A 470 -1.69 -35.88 -2.12
CA GLY A 470 -1.15 -35.58 -3.45
C GLY A 470 0.10 -34.69 -3.43
N ASN A 471 0.50 -34.21 -4.61
CA ASN A 471 1.66 -33.34 -4.84
C ASN A 471 1.27 -32.14 -5.72
N PHE A 472 1.82 -30.95 -5.43
CA PHE A 472 1.73 -29.73 -6.23
C PHE A 472 3.14 -29.14 -6.42
N GLY A 473 3.68 -29.23 -7.64
CA GLY A 473 5.03 -28.74 -7.93
C GLY A 473 6.08 -29.47 -7.07
N SER A 474 6.79 -28.72 -6.23
CA SER A 474 7.75 -29.27 -5.26
C SER A 474 7.17 -29.46 -3.86
N TYR A 475 5.83 -29.55 -3.71
CA TYR A 475 5.18 -29.67 -2.40
C TYR A 475 4.30 -30.91 -2.26
N ASP A 476 4.59 -31.73 -1.25
CA ASP A 476 3.77 -32.86 -0.82
C ASP A 476 2.83 -32.43 0.31
N PHE A 477 1.57 -32.87 0.26
CA PHE A 477 0.60 -32.56 1.31
C PHE A 477 -0.03 -33.81 1.92
N TYR A 478 -0.20 -33.73 3.23
CA TYR A 478 -0.74 -34.79 4.06
C TYR A 478 -1.97 -34.27 4.78
N ILE A 479 -3.12 -34.90 4.56
CA ILE A 479 -4.42 -34.49 5.06
C ILE A 479 -4.77 -35.35 6.25
N ARG A 480 -5.27 -34.73 7.32
CA ARG A 480 -5.75 -35.46 8.49
C ARG A 480 -6.94 -36.38 8.15
N ARG A 481 -6.89 -37.61 8.66
CA ARG A 481 -7.98 -38.60 8.58
C ARG A 481 -9.29 -38.15 9.23
#